data_AF-A0A6L6QSD1-F1
#
_entry.id   AF-A0A6L6QSD1-F1
#
_cell.length_a   1.000
_cell.length_b   1.000
_cell.length_c   1.000
_cell.angle_alpha   90.00
_cell.angle_beta   90.00
_cell.angle_gamma   90.00
#
_symmetry.space_group_name_H-M   'P 1'
#
loop_
_entity.id
_entity.type
_entity.pdbx_description
1 polymer ?
#
loop_
_entity_poly.entity_id
_entity_poly.type
_entity_poly.pdbx_seq_one_letter_code
_entity_poly.pdbx_strand_id
1 'polypeptide(L)' 'MNTPVVGIDVSKKKLDVALLAEGKIRAKVVENSPNGFAEMESWLVKQKVRLPEIHVCLESTGVYSEPIALYWFDKG' A
#
# COMPACT_ATOMS: atom_id res chain seq x y z
N MET A 1 -12.58 10.94 13.40
CA MET A 1 -12.04 9.62 13.02
C MET A 1 -11.13 9.86 11.82
N ASN A 2 -9.81 9.74 11.98
CA ASN A 2 -8.86 9.87 10.86
C ASN A 2 -8.48 8.46 10.42
N THR A 3 -9.29 7.86 9.56
CA THR A 3 -8.99 6.56 8.96
C THR A 3 -7.65 6.63 8.22
N PRO A 4 -6.69 5.73 8.48
CA PRO A 4 -5.42 5.73 7.78
C PRO A 4 -5.64 5.48 6.28
N VAL A 5 -5.01 6.30 5.44
CA VAL A 5 -5.12 6.23 3.98
C VAL A 5 -3.76 5.89 3.39
N VAL A 6 -3.74 5.01 2.39
CA VAL A 6 -2.52 4.65 1.66
C VAL A 6 -2.67 5.03 0.19
N GLY A 7 -1.72 5.79 -0.32
CA GLY A 7 -1.54 6.00 -1.75
C GLY A 7 -0.35 5.18 -2.25
N ILE A 8 -0.46 4.62 -3.46
CA ILE A 8 0.64 3.89 -4.11
C ILE A 8 0.82 4.44 -5.52
N ASP A 9 2.00 4.97 -5.81
CA ASP A 9 2.48 5.16 -7.18
C ASP A 9 3.09 3.83 -7.66
N VAL A 10 2.50 3.29 -8.73
CA VAL A 10 2.82 1.96 -9.24
C VAL A 10 3.71 2.10 -10.47
N SER A 11 4.91 1.52 -10.40
CA SER A 11 5.78 1.32 -11.56
C SER A 11 6.01 -0.17 -11.83
N LYS A 12 6.62 -0.49 -12.97
CA LYS A 12 6.92 -1.88 -13.35
C LYS A 12 7.73 -2.66 -12.30
N LYS A 13 8.68 -2.00 -11.62
CA LYS A 13 9.63 -2.67 -10.71
C LYS A 13 9.46 -2.30 -9.24
N LYS A 14 8.87 -1.14 -8.96
CA LYS A 14 8.73 -0.60 -7.60
C LYS A 14 7.35 -0.04 -7.36
N LEU A 15 6.96 -0.02 -6.09
CA LEU A 15 5.79 0.65 -5.57
C LEU A 15 6.26 1.72 -4.58
N ASP A 16 5.91 2.98 -4.84
CA ASP A 16 6.16 4.08 -3.94
C ASP A 16 4.90 4.28 -3.07
N VAL A 17 4.99 3.83 -1.82
CA VAL A 17 3.86 3.78 -0.88
C VAL A 17 3.90 4.97 0.06
N ALA A 18 2.77 5.68 0.19
CA ALA A 18 2.58 6.77 1.12
C ALA A 18 1.41 6.47 2.07
N LEU A 19 1.69 6.39 3.37
CA LEU A 19 0.70 6.28 4.44
C LEU A 19 0.43 7.65 5.05
N LEU A 20 -0.81 8.10 5.01
CA LEU A 20 -1.31 9.24 5.78
C LEU A 20 -2.05 8.72 7.02
N ALA A 21 -1.46 8.92 8.19
CA ALA A 21 -2.05 8.56 9.47
C ALA A 21 -1.83 9.68 10.48
N GLU A 22 -2.88 10.08 11.21
CA GLU A 22 -2.82 11.13 12.24
C GLU A 22 -2.20 12.45 11.74
N GLY A 23 -2.47 12.82 10.48
CA GLY A 23 -1.92 14.05 9.86
C GLY A 23 -0.42 13.97 9.52
N LYS A 24 0.21 12.80 9.66
CA LYS A 24 1.61 12.56 9.30
C LYS A 24 1.69 11.63 8.10
N ILE A 25 2.56 11.99 7.17
CA ILE A 25 2.88 11.16 6.00
C ILE A 25 4.12 10.33 6.32
N ARG A 26 4.05 9.04 6.03
CA ARG A 26 5.18 8.10 6.07
C ARG A 26 5.31 7.47 4.70
N ALA A 27 6.52 7.42 4.15
CA ALA A 27 6.76 6.85 2.84
C ALA A 27 7.65 5.60 2.93
N LYS A 28 7.43 4.66 2.02
CA LYS A 28 8.27 3.47 1.83
C LYS A 28 8.23 3.04 0.38
N VAL A 29 9.38 2.66 -0.15
CA VAL A 29 9.48 2.00 -1.45
C VAL A 29 9.62 0.50 -1.23
N VAL A 30 8.85 -0.28 -1.97
CA VAL A 30 8.95 -1.75 -2.03
C VAL A 30 9.03 -2.20 -3.49
N GLU A 31 9.43 -3.44 -3.72
CA GLU A 31 9.40 -4.03 -5.06
C GLU A 31 7.95 -4.27 -5.52
N ASN A 32 7.69 -4.13 -6.83
CA ASN A 32 6.42 -4.57 -7.42
C ASN A 32 6.46 -6.09 -7.66
N SER A 33 6.43 -6.83 -6.56
CA SER A 33 6.50 -8.29 -6.53
C SER A 33 5.80 -8.84 -5.27
N PRO A 34 5.42 -10.12 -5.23
CA PRO A 34 4.80 -10.72 -4.03
C PRO A 34 5.61 -10.51 -2.74
N ASN A 35 6.94 -10.51 -2.84
CA ASN A 35 7.82 -10.24 -1.71
C ASN A 35 7.69 -8.78 -1.23
N GLY A 36 7.65 -7.83 -2.17
CA GLY A 36 7.42 -6.42 -1.84
C GLY A 36 6.04 -6.15 -1.25
N PHE A 37 5.02 -6.91 -1.65
CA PHE A 37 3.67 -6.80 -1.10
C PHE A 37 3.64 -7.25 0.38
N ALA A 38 4.27 -8.38 0.69
CA ALA A 38 4.41 -8.85 2.07
C ALA A 38 5.28 -7.89 2.93
N GLU A 39 6.30 -7.28 2.33
CA GLU A 39 7.10 -6.24 2.98
C GLU A 39 6.27 -4.99 3.31
N MET A 40 5.40 -4.57 2.38
CA MET A 40 4.46 -3.46 2.57
C MET A 40 3.47 -3.77 3.70
N GLU A 41 2.87 -4.96 3.71
CA GLU A 41 1.96 -5.41 4.77
C GLU A 41 2.65 -5.35 6.15
N SER A 42 3.83 -5.95 6.25
CA SER A 42 4.63 -5.93 7.47
C SER A 42 4.97 -4.51 7.93
N TRP A 43 5.23 -3.61 6.99
CA TRP A 43 5.52 -2.22 7.30
C TRP A 43 4.29 -1.47 7.83
N LEU A 44 3.11 -1.66 7.23
CA LEU A 44 1.85 -1.05 7.67
C LEU A 44 1.45 -1.52 9.08
N VAL A 45 1.59 -2.82 9.36
CA VAL A 45 1.36 -3.38 10.71
C VAL A 45 2.29 -2.72 11.74
N LYS A 46 3.57 -2.52 11.39
CA LYS A 46 4.53 -1.79 12.26
C LYS A 46 4.13 -0.32 12.47
N GLN A 47 3.40 0.30 11.55
CA GLN A 47 2.85 1.64 11.72
C GLN A 47 1.59 1.67 12.61
N LYS A 48 1.19 0.52 13.17
CA LYS A 48 -0.06 0.34 13.95
C LYS A 48 -1.32 0.56 13.13
N VAL A 49 -1.24 0.38 11.81
CA VAL A 49 -2.43 0.43 10.94
C VAL A 49 -3.16 -0.90 11.04
N ARG A 50 -4.47 -0.83 11.25
CA ARG A 50 -5.35 -1.99 11.18
C ARG A 50 -5.76 -2.19 9.73
N LEU A 51 -5.29 -3.29 9.14
CA LEU A 51 -5.49 -3.60 7.73
C LEU A 51 -6.97 -3.62 7.29
N PRO A 52 -7.94 -4.13 8.08
CA PRO A 52 -9.35 -4.11 7.67
C PRO A 52 -9.98 -2.71 7.62
N GLU A 53 -9.30 -1.69 8.15
CA GLU A 53 -9.80 -0.33 8.24
C GLU A 53 -9.00 0.64 7.34
N ILE A 54 -8.13 0.12 6.45
CA ILE A 54 -7.29 0.93 5.58
C ILE A 54 -7.93 1.12 4.21
N HIS A 55 -7.84 2.34 3.67
CA HIS A 55 -8.17 2.58 2.27
C HIS A 55 -6.88 2.68 1.46
N VAL A 56 -6.73 1.77 0.48
CA VAL A 56 -5.59 1.77 -0.46
C VAL A 56 -6.05 2.34 -1.80
N CYS A 57 -5.36 3.39 -2.25
CA CYS A 57 -5.55 4.01 -3.55
C CYS A 57 -4.30 3.75 -4.41
N LEU A 58 -4.52 3.31 -5.65
CA LEU A 58 -3.47 3.07 -6.63
C LEU A 58 -3.50 4.18 -7.68
N GLU A 59 -2.34 4.73 -8.03
CA GLU A 59 -2.22 5.52 -9.26
C GLU A 59 -2.42 4.61 -10.47
N SER A 60 -3.22 5.05 -11.44
CA SER A 60 -3.63 4.23 -12.58
C SER A 60 -2.50 4.07 -13.60
N THR A 61 -1.62 3.09 -13.39
CA THR A 61 -0.50 2.74 -14.29
C THR A 61 -0.69 1.36 -14.93
N GLY A 62 -1.81 1.18 -15.62
CA GLY A 62 -2.07 0.00 -16.47
C GLY A 62 -1.90 -1.34 -15.75
N VAL A 63 -1.45 -2.37 -16.48
CA VAL A 63 -1.38 -3.77 -16.04
C VAL A 63 -0.50 -4.01 -14.80
N TYR A 64 0.41 -3.08 -14.47
CA TYR A 64 1.31 -3.24 -13.33
C TYR A 64 0.62 -3.03 -11.97
N SER A 65 -0.58 -2.44 -11.98
CA SER A 65 -1.41 -2.22 -10.79
C SER A 65 -2.28 -3.43 -10.43
N GLU A 66 -2.57 -4.32 -11.39
CA GLU A 66 -3.46 -5.46 -11.19
C GLU A 66 -2.97 -6.41 -10.08
N PRO A 67 -1.68 -6.82 -10.02
CA PRO A 67 -1.24 -7.78 -9.00
C PRO A 67 -1.34 -7.22 -7.58
N ILE A 68 -1.00 -5.95 -7.37
CA ILE A 68 -1.10 -5.31 -6.06
C ILE A 68 -2.56 -5.04 -5.68
N ALA A 69 -3.42 -4.70 -6.65
CA ALA A 69 -4.86 -4.54 -6.42
C ALA A 69 -5.51 -5.84 -5.95
N LEU A 70 -5.24 -6.96 -6.64
CA LEU A 70 -5.74 -8.28 -6.29
C LEU A 70 -5.23 -8.72 -4.90
N TYR A 71 -3.94 -8.51 -4.63
CA TYR A 71 -3.35 -8.84 -3.33
C TYR A 71 -4.06 -8.15 -2.17
N TRP A 72 -4.37 -6.85 -2.29
CA TRP A 72 -5.09 -6.12 -1.24
C TRP A 72 -6.57 -6.46 -1.19
N PHE A 73 -7.22 -6.71 -2.34
CA PHE A 73 -8.61 -7.16 -2.39
C PHE A 73 -8.83 -8.49 -1.65
N ASP A 74 -7.92 -9.45 -1.83
CA ASP A 74 -7.99 -10.76 -1.17
C ASP A 74 -7.78 -10.70 0.35
N LYS A 75 -7.25 -9.58 0.87
CA LYS A 75 -7.00 -9.36 2.31
C LYS A 75 -8.20 -8.77 3.06
N GLY A 76 -9.24 -8.35 2.35
CA GLY A 76 -10.45 -7.72 2.90
C GLY A 76 -10.30 -6.22 3.13
#